data_AF-A0A2E6GQQ1-F1
#
_entry.id   AF-A0A2E6GQQ1-F1
#
_cell.length_a   1.000
_cell.length_b   1.000
_cell.length_c   1.000
_cell.angle_alpha   90.00
_cell.angle_beta   90.00
_cell.angle_gamma   90.00
#
_symmetry.space_group_name_H-M   'P 1'
#
loop_
_entity.id
_entity.type
_entity.pdbx_description
1 polymer ?
#
loop_
_entity_poly.entity_id
_entity_poly.type
_entity_poly.pdbx_seq_one_letter_code
_entity_poly.pdbx_strand_id
1 'polypeptide(L)'
;MTTVSYDDAPVPIRQDLLDAHQRAWQRIAEPGTWLDGSTRTAIAHEVRNARQCKFCAERKQALMPYSLEGAHQTVTGLSEAQVELIHRLATDSARLKRSWCRNLIDNGLSEEEYVETVGVACTTISLDTFAHALGIQLREIPAAQEGNPSRIRPEEARQGDPWVPWIAPEDASEADRDTFGPGISNIRRALSLVPDDARGFFDLVGNQYLDAEQMKDFVTQFRAITRAQIELIAGRISAINQCAY
;
A
#
# COMPACT_ATOMS: atom_id res chain seq x y z
N MET A 1 -3.56 -9.54 20.79
CA MET A 1 -2.90 -8.59 19.88
C MET A 1 -1.41 -8.83 19.97
N THR A 2 -0.73 -9.06 18.85
CA THR A 2 0.74 -9.16 18.82
C THR A 2 1.29 -7.73 18.92
N THR A 3 2.05 -7.43 19.96
CA THR A 3 2.75 -6.16 20.11
C THR A 3 3.98 -6.18 19.21
N VAL A 4 4.11 -5.17 18.34
CA VAL A 4 5.31 -4.96 17.53
C VAL A 4 6.44 -4.59 18.48
N SER A 5 7.57 -5.27 18.34
CA SER A 5 8.83 -4.90 19.00
C SER A 5 9.95 -4.87 17.96
N TYR A 6 10.94 -4.02 18.20
CA TYR A 6 12.19 -3.91 17.45
C TYR A 6 13.42 -4.11 18.35
N ASP A 7 13.29 -4.86 19.45
CA ASP A 7 14.40 -5.18 20.36
C ASP A 7 15.52 -5.98 19.66
N ASP A 8 15.22 -6.63 18.55
CA ASP A 8 16.16 -7.35 17.69
C ASP A 8 16.81 -6.46 16.61
N ALA A 9 16.49 -5.15 16.56
CA ALA A 9 17.09 -4.23 15.61
C ALA A 9 18.55 -3.92 15.95
N PRO A 10 19.44 -3.83 14.94
CA PRO A 10 20.85 -3.51 15.16
C PRO A 10 21.11 -2.04 15.52
N VAL A 11 20.06 -1.20 15.43
CA VAL A 11 20.11 0.24 15.70
C VAL A 11 18.85 0.66 16.47
N PRO A 12 18.92 1.72 17.30
CA PRO A 12 17.75 2.25 17.97
C PRO A 12 16.67 2.68 16.96
N ILE A 13 15.44 2.24 17.19
CA ILE A 13 14.28 2.64 16.40
C ILE A 13 13.56 3.79 17.09
N ARG A 14 13.19 4.82 16.32
CA ARG A 14 12.44 5.95 16.85
C ARG A 14 11.07 5.50 17.35
N GLN A 15 10.60 6.08 18.45
CA GLN A 15 9.31 5.72 19.03
C GLN A 15 8.15 5.96 18.08
N ASP A 16 8.17 7.08 17.33
CA ASP A 16 7.11 7.42 16.36
C ASP A 16 6.95 6.36 15.24
N LEU A 17 8.05 5.75 14.79
CA LEU A 17 8.05 4.62 13.85
C LEU A 17 7.43 3.37 14.46
N LEU A 18 7.83 3.02 15.69
CA LEU A 18 7.27 1.86 16.39
C LEU A 18 5.76 2.01 16.56
N ASP A 19 5.31 3.19 17.00
CA ASP A 19 3.89 3.48 17.19
C ASP A 19 3.11 3.44 15.87
N ALA A 20 3.67 4.00 14.79
CA ALA A 20 3.06 3.96 13.46
C ALA A 20 2.94 2.52 12.92
N HIS A 21 3.97 1.70 13.14
CA HIS A 21 3.96 0.29 12.73
C HIS A 21 2.95 -0.53 13.55
N GLN A 22 2.84 -0.26 14.85
CA GLN A 22 1.83 -0.87 15.71
C GLN A 22 0.41 -0.53 15.21
N ARG A 23 0.13 0.75 14.92
CA ARG A 23 -1.16 1.17 14.34
C ARG A 23 -1.41 0.52 12.99
N ALA A 24 -0.40 0.43 12.13
CA ALA A 24 -0.54 -0.17 10.81
C ALA A 24 -0.90 -1.66 10.88
N TRP A 25 -0.19 -2.45 11.70
CA TRP A 25 -0.52 -3.87 11.90
C TRP A 25 -1.89 -4.06 12.56
N GLN A 26 -2.24 -3.22 13.53
CA GLN A 26 -3.57 -3.24 14.13
C GLN A 26 -4.67 -3.01 13.08
N ARG A 27 -4.52 -1.98 12.23
CA ARG A 27 -5.47 -1.70 11.13
C ARG A 27 -5.56 -2.84 10.10
N ILE A 28 -4.47 -3.55 9.83
CA ILE A 28 -4.51 -4.72 8.94
C ILE A 28 -5.32 -5.87 9.57
N ALA A 29 -5.28 -6.02 10.89
CA ALA A 29 -6.04 -7.05 11.60
C ALA A 29 -7.54 -6.73 11.68
N GLU A 30 -7.91 -5.45 11.73
CA GLU A 30 -9.29 -4.98 11.88
C GLU A 30 -10.06 -5.00 10.55
N PRO A 31 -11.39 -5.16 10.56
CA PRO A 31 -12.21 -4.93 9.38
C PRO A 31 -12.05 -3.48 8.90
N GLY A 32 -11.90 -3.31 7.59
CA GLY A 32 -11.80 -2.02 6.93
C GLY A 32 -13.14 -1.51 6.41
N THR A 33 -13.09 -0.75 5.32
CA THR A 33 -14.30 -0.21 4.71
C THR A 33 -15.02 -1.26 3.86
N TRP A 34 -14.29 -2.11 3.14
CA TRP A 34 -14.82 -3.10 2.19
C TRP A 34 -14.36 -4.52 2.48
N LEU A 35 -13.22 -4.68 3.16
CA LEU A 35 -12.66 -6.01 3.46
C LEU A 35 -12.72 -6.29 4.96
N ASP A 36 -13.02 -7.54 5.33
CA ASP A 36 -12.99 -7.96 6.73
C ASP A 36 -11.54 -8.20 7.18
N GLY A 37 -11.32 -8.36 8.50
CA GLY A 37 -9.98 -8.60 9.04
C GLY A 37 -9.33 -9.87 8.48
N SER A 38 -10.13 -10.90 8.17
CA SER A 38 -9.64 -12.16 7.60
C SER A 38 -9.08 -11.97 6.18
N THR A 39 -9.77 -11.20 5.34
CA THR A 39 -9.31 -10.87 3.99
C THR A 39 -8.09 -9.95 4.03
N ARG A 40 -8.06 -8.94 4.91
CA ARG A 40 -6.93 -8.00 5.05
C ARG A 40 -5.64 -8.69 5.51
N THR A 41 -5.74 -9.60 6.47
CA THR A 41 -4.59 -10.43 6.88
C THR A 41 -4.18 -11.43 5.79
N ALA A 42 -5.13 -12.04 5.07
CA ALA A 42 -4.84 -12.88 3.92
C ALA A 42 -4.08 -12.12 2.81
N ILE A 43 -4.43 -10.86 2.54
CA ILE A 43 -3.67 -9.99 1.61
C ILE A 43 -2.20 -9.89 2.05
N ALA A 44 -1.96 -9.64 3.33
CA ALA A 44 -0.59 -9.54 3.85
C ALA A 44 0.20 -10.87 3.69
N HIS A 45 -0.47 -12.01 3.87
CA HIS A 45 0.13 -13.32 3.59
C HIS A 45 0.47 -13.51 2.11
N GLU A 46 -0.42 -13.12 1.19
CA GLU A 46 -0.16 -13.20 -0.24
C GLU A 46 0.96 -12.26 -0.71
N VAL A 47 1.08 -11.06 -0.13
CA VAL A 47 2.21 -10.15 -0.40
C VAL A 47 3.55 -10.84 -0.12
N ARG A 48 3.65 -11.57 1.00
CA ARG A 48 4.87 -12.31 1.36
C ARG A 48 5.10 -13.50 0.44
N ASN A 49 4.03 -14.23 0.11
CA ASN A 49 4.08 -15.40 -0.75
C ASN A 49 4.45 -15.06 -2.20
N ALA A 50 4.03 -13.91 -2.72
CA ALA A 50 4.35 -13.45 -4.08
C ALA A 50 5.87 -13.43 -4.37
N ARG A 51 6.70 -13.21 -3.35
CA ARG A 51 8.18 -13.25 -3.47
C ARG A 51 8.74 -14.65 -3.73
N GLN A 52 7.99 -15.69 -3.39
CA GLN A 52 8.33 -17.11 -3.57
C GLN A 52 7.54 -17.77 -4.72
N CYS A 53 6.57 -17.06 -5.30
CA CYS A 53 5.75 -17.55 -6.40
C CYS A 53 6.58 -17.68 -7.68
N LYS A 54 6.71 -18.91 -8.19
CA LYS A 54 7.47 -19.24 -9.41
C LYS A 54 6.93 -18.50 -10.63
N PHE A 55 5.61 -18.46 -10.79
CA PHE A 55 4.98 -17.77 -11.90
C PHE A 55 5.24 -16.26 -11.87
N CYS A 56 5.24 -15.65 -10.68
CA CYS A 56 5.65 -14.25 -10.52
C CYS A 56 7.09 -14.02 -10.97
N ALA A 57 8.02 -14.91 -10.59
CA ALA A 57 9.42 -14.80 -10.98
C ALA A 57 9.60 -14.93 -12.51
N GLU A 58 8.95 -15.91 -13.13
CA GLU A 58 8.96 -16.11 -14.58
C GLU A 58 8.39 -14.88 -15.33
N ARG A 59 7.25 -14.37 -14.87
CA ARG A 59 6.60 -13.18 -15.44
C ARG A 59 7.42 -11.91 -15.29
N LYS A 60 8.11 -11.75 -14.15
CA LYS A 60 9.02 -10.61 -13.94
C LYS A 60 10.18 -10.60 -14.93
N GLN A 61 10.70 -11.77 -15.29
CA GLN A 61 11.80 -11.91 -16.25
C GLN A 61 11.35 -11.78 -17.70
N ALA A 62 10.08 -12.09 -18.01
CA ALA A 62 9.57 -12.00 -19.36
C ALA A 62 9.51 -10.56 -19.89
N LEU A 63 9.86 -10.39 -21.18
CA LEU A 63 9.72 -9.11 -21.88
C LEU A 63 8.27 -8.67 -22.00
N MET A 64 7.37 -9.63 -22.26
CA MET A 64 5.94 -9.41 -22.43
C MET A 64 5.18 -10.14 -21.30
N PRO A 65 4.97 -9.51 -20.13
CA PRO A 65 4.37 -10.20 -18.97
C PRO A 65 2.94 -10.68 -19.23
N TYR A 66 2.24 -10.05 -20.17
CA TYR A 66 0.87 -10.38 -20.55
C TYR A 66 0.73 -11.54 -21.54
N SER A 67 1.83 -12.09 -22.08
CA SER A 67 1.80 -13.25 -22.98
C SER A 67 2.04 -14.58 -22.27
N LEU A 68 2.33 -14.56 -20.97
CA LEU A 68 2.52 -15.78 -20.19
C LEU A 68 1.19 -16.26 -19.60
N GLU A 69 0.91 -17.53 -19.81
CA GLU A 69 -0.19 -18.26 -19.18
C GLU A 69 0.34 -19.04 -17.97
N GLY A 70 -0.45 -19.10 -16.90
CA GLY A 70 -0.09 -19.78 -15.66
C GLY A 70 -0.95 -19.31 -14.49
N ALA A 71 -0.80 -19.99 -13.36
CA ALA A 71 -1.51 -19.67 -12.13
C ALA A 71 -0.51 -19.29 -11.03
N HIS A 72 -0.93 -18.38 -10.15
CA HIS A 72 -0.17 -18.06 -8.95
C HIS A 72 -0.18 -19.22 -7.97
N GLN A 73 0.94 -19.44 -7.31
CA GLN A 73 0.95 -20.25 -6.10
C GLN A 73 0.31 -19.41 -5.00
N THR A 74 -0.75 -19.88 -4.37
CA THR A 74 -1.49 -19.19 -3.31
C THR A 74 -1.25 -19.88 -1.96
N VAL A 75 -1.34 -19.12 -0.86
CA VAL A 75 -1.30 -19.62 0.52
C VAL A 75 -2.58 -19.28 1.30
N THR A 76 -3.56 -18.70 0.62
CA THR A 76 -4.83 -18.25 1.20
C THR A 76 -6.03 -18.71 0.37
N GLY A 77 -7.25 -18.46 0.88
CA GLY A 77 -8.51 -18.71 0.18
C GLY A 77 -9.02 -17.54 -0.65
N LEU A 78 -8.19 -16.55 -0.97
CA LEU A 78 -8.59 -15.38 -1.77
C LEU A 78 -8.91 -15.78 -3.22
N SER A 79 -9.74 -14.98 -3.90
CA SER A 79 -10.09 -15.22 -5.29
C SER A 79 -8.89 -15.05 -6.22
N GLU A 80 -8.93 -15.67 -7.41
CA GLU A 80 -7.85 -15.52 -8.40
C GLU A 80 -7.60 -14.05 -8.78
N ALA A 81 -8.66 -13.24 -8.88
CA ALA A 81 -8.55 -11.81 -9.16
C ALA A 81 -7.83 -11.04 -8.03
N GLN A 82 -8.14 -11.35 -6.76
CA GLN A 82 -7.45 -10.77 -5.61
C GLN A 82 -5.97 -11.19 -5.59
N VAL A 83 -5.68 -12.47 -5.80
CA VAL A 83 -4.30 -12.98 -5.83
C VAL A 83 -3.50 -12.34 -6.97
N GLU A 84 -4.06 -12.22 -8.18
CA GLU A 84 -3.42 -11.51 -9.30
C GLU A 84 -3.14 -10.05 -8.96
N LEU A 85 -4.09 -9.33 -8.35
CA LEU A 85 -3.87 -7.96 -7.88
C LEU A 85 -2.67 -7.89 -6.93
N ILE A 86 -2.69 -8.68 -5.87
CA ILE A 86 -1.68 -8.64 -4.80
C ILE A 86 -0.29 -9.02 -5.33
N HIS A 87 -0.21 -10.13 -6.07
CA HIS A 87 1.06 -10.65 -6.59
C HIS A 87 1.69 -9.69 -7.58
N ARG A 88 0.89 -9.07 -8.46
CA ARG A 88 1.38 -8.05 -9.39
C ARG A 88 1.84 -6.79 -8.69
N LEU A 89 1.11 -6.29 -7.69
CA LEU A 89 1.55 -5.15 -6.90
C LEU A 89 2.89 -5.42 -6.21
N ALA A 90 3.06 -6.60 -5.63
CA ALA A 90 4.25 -6.97 -4.88
C ALA A 90 5.50 -7.24 -5.75
N THR A 91 5.32 -7.65 -7.01
CA THR A 91 6.44 -8.16 -7.83
C THR A 91 6.69 -7.38 -9.12
N ASP A 92 5.66 -6.77 -9.70
CA ASP A 92 5.66 -6.24 -11.06
C ASP A 92 4.64 -5.09 -11.29
N SER A 93 4.68 -4.08 -10.42
CA SER A 93 3.74 -2.96 -10.43
C SER A 93 3.98 -1.94 -11.55
N ALA A 94 5.23 -1.77 -11.98
CA ALA A 94 5.61 -0.80 -13.01
C ALA A 94 5.00 -1.06 -14.40
N ARG A 95 4.59 -2.30 -14.67
CA ARG A 95 4.10 -2.73 -16.00
C ARG A 95 2.58 -2.89 -16.04
N LEU A 96 1.87 -2.42 -15.02
CA LEU A 96 0.42 -2.48 -14.93
C LEU A 96 -0.25 -1.48 -15.88
N LYS A 97 -1.47 -1.83 -16.31
CA LYS A 97 -2.22 -1.08 -17.32
C LYS A 97 -3.67 -0.91 -16.87
N ARG A 98 -4.32 0.16 -17.34
CA ARG A 98 -5.77 0.38 -17.12
C ARG A 98 -6.64 -0.79 -17.62
N SER A 99 -6.24 -1.48 -18.69
CA SER A 99 -6.96 -2.68 -19.16
C SER A 99 -6.85 -3.87 -18.20
N TRP A 100 -5.73 -4.01 -17.50
CA TRP A 100 -5.54 -5.05 -16.49
C TRP A 100 -6.40 -4.78 -15.26
N CYS A 101 -6.44 -3.54 -14.77
CA CYS A 101 -7.32 -3.16 -13.67
C CYS A 101 -8.80 -3.40 -14.02
N ARG A 102 -9.25 -2.98 -15.21
CA ARG A 102 -10.61 -3.27 -15.69
C ARG A 102 -10.91 -4.76 -15.77
N ASN A 103 -9.97 -5.56 -16.28
CA ASN A 103 -10.16 -7.01 -16.34
C ASN A 103 -10.32 -7.63 -14.93
N LEU A 104 -9.61 -7.16 -13.91
CA LEU A 104 -9.84 -7.63 -12.53
C LEU A 104 -11.25 -7.29 -12.04
N ILE A 105 -11.72 -6.08 -12.35
CA ILE A 105 -13.06 -5.63 -11.97
C ILE A 105 -14.15 -6.44 -12.68
N ASP A 106 -13.99 -6.64 -13.99
CA ASP A 106 -14.91 -7.44 -14.82
C ASP A 106 -14.96 -8.92 -14.37
N ASN A 107 -13.92 -9.40 -13.68
CA ASN A 107 -13.82 -10.76 -13.13
C ASN A 107 -14.18 -10.84 -11.63
N GLY A 108 -14.94 -9.88 -11.12
CA GLY A 108 -15.64 -10.00 -9.83
C GLY A 108 -15.02 -9.25 -8.66
N LEU A 109 -14.00 -8.41 -8.89
CA LEU A 109 -13.49 -7.49 -7.86
C LEU A 109 -14.24 -6.15 -7.92
N SER A 110 -14.74 -5.64 -6.81
CA SER A 110 -15.29 -4.27 -6.81
C SER A 110 -14.16 -3.23 -6.95
N GLU A 111 -14.48 -2.01 -7.45
CA GLU A 111 -13.50 -0.92 -7.50
C GLU A 111 -12.98 -0.56 -6.10
N GLU A 112 -13.85 -0.64 -5.10
CA GLU A 112 -13.52 -0.34 -3.71
C GLU A 112 -12.66 -1.43 -3.08
N GLU A 113 -12.99 -2.70 -3.33
CA GLU A 113 -12.16 -3.84 -2.90
C GLU A 113 -10.77 -3.80 -3.56
N TYR A 114 -10.70 -3.38 -4.83
CA TYR A 114 -9.43 -3.11 -5.51
C TYR A 114 -8.62 -2.05 -4.76
N VAL A 115 -9.22 -0.90 -4.44
CA VAL A 115 -8.50 0.20 -3.77
C VAL A 115 -8.07 -0.16 -2.36
N GLU A 116 -8.92 -0.82 -1.59
CA GLU A 116 -8.57 -1.28 -0.25
C GLU A 116 -7.46 -2.34 -0.28
N THR A 117 -7.54 -3.28 -1.22
CA THR A 117 -6.47 -4.28 -1.42
C THR A 117 -5.14 -3.62 -1.75
N VAL A 118 -5.13 -2.59 -2.60
CA VAL A 118 -3.92 -1.80 -2.89
C VAL A 118 -3.38 -1.15 -1.61
N GLY A 119 -4.23 -0.53 -0.80
CA GLY A 119 -3.83 0.10 0.47
C GLY A 119 -3.19 -0.89 1.46
N VAL A 120 -3.82 -2.05 1.67
CA VAL A 120 -3.32 -3.11 2.56
C VAL A 120 -2.02 -3.71 2.03
N ALA A 121 -1.94 -3.99 0.73
CA ALA A 121 -0.74 -4.54 0.10
C ALA A 121 0.45 -3.56 0.20
N CYS A 122 0.25 -2.29 -0.13
CA CYS A 122 1.28 -1.26 -0.03
C CYS A 122 1.75 -1.05 1.42
N THR A 123 0.84 -1.07 2.39
CA THR A 123 1.17 -0.99 3.81
C THR A 123 2.04 -2.18 4.23
N THR A 124 1.67 -3.40 3.82
CA THR A 124 2.46 -4.61 4.11
C THR A 124 3.85 -4.55 3.47
N ILE A 125 3.93 -4.16 2.19
CA ILE A 125 5.20 -4.01 1.47
C ILE A 125 6.11 -3.01 2.19
N SER A 126 5.59 -1.89 2.64
CA SER A 126 6.32 -0.87 3.40
C SER A 126 6.88 -1.43 4.71
N LEU A 127 6.05 -2.10 5.52
CA LEU A 127 6.47 -2.71 6.79
C LEU A 127 7.53 -3.79 6.59
N ASP A 128 7.36 -4.65 5.58
CA ASP A 128 8.32 -5.72 5.28
C ASP A 128 9.62 -5.18 4.68
N THR A 129 9.57 -4.08 3.92
CA THR A 129 10.76 -3.40 3.39
C THR A 129 11.57 -2.77 4.51
N PHE A 130 10.92 -2.20 5.53
CA PHE A 130 11.61 -1.70 6.72
C PHE A 130 12.39 -2.80 7.45
N ALA A 131 11.75 -3.95 7.71
CA ALA A 131 12.41 -5.09 8.34
C ALA A 131 13.59 -5.61 7.49
N HIS A 132 13.38 -5.71 6.17
CA HIS A 132 14.44 -6.10 5.23
C HIS A 132 15.63 -5.13 5.25
N ALA A 133 15.38 -3.82 5.25
CA ALA A 133 16.43 -2.80 5.27
C ALA A 133 17.28 -2.83 6.55
N LEU A 134 16.69 -3.24 7.68
CA LEU A 134 17.39 -3.43 8.95
C LEU A 134 18.06 -4.81 9.09
N GLY A 135 17.82 -5.73 8.16
CA GLY A 135 18.32 -7.10 8.24
C GLY A 135 17.70 -7.92 9.38
N ILE A 136 16.47 -7.57 9.80
CA ILE A 136 15.72 -8.27 10.86
C ILE A 136 14.62 -9.15 10.28
N GLN A 137 14.06 -10.02 11.12
CA GLN A 137 12.93 -10.87 10.72
C GLN A 137 11.68 -10.03 10.40
N LEU A 138 10.88 -10.49 9.44
CA LEU A 138 9.57 -9.88 9.20
C LEU A 138 8.71 -10.04 10.47
N ARG A 139 7.98 -8.98 10.85
CA ARG A 139 7.07 -9.08 12.00
C ARG A 139 5.94 -10.04 11.69
N GLU A 140 5.43 -10.77 12.68
CA GLU A 140 4.30 -11.67 12.47
C GLU A 140 3.07 -10.90 12.00
N ILE A 141 2.32 -11.48 11.06
CA ILE A 141 1.01 -10.92 10.68
C ILE A 141 0.07 -11.21 11.86
N PRO A 142 -0.58 -10.18 12.44
CA PRO A 142 -1.49 -10.38 13.56
C PRO A 142 -2.69 -11.24 13.15
N ALA A 143 -3.28 -11.94 14.11
CA ALA A 143 -4.55 -12.64 13.91
C ALA A 143 -5.66 -11.64 13.51
N ALA A 144 -6.48 -12.03 12.55
CA ALA A 144 -7.64 -11.27 12.12
C ALA A 144 -8.59 -11.01 13.30
N GLN A 145 -9.08 -9.78 13.40
CA GLN A 145 -10.16 -9.42 14.32
C GLN A 145 -11.50 -9.64 13.63
N GLU A 146 -12.48 -10.10 14.41
CA GLU A 146 -13.86 -10.25 13.93
C GLU A 146 -14.52 -8.88 13.72
N GLY A 147 -15.47 -8.83 12.79
CA GLY A 147 -16.29 -7.66 12.53
C GLY A 147 -16.65 -7.54 11.05
N ASN A 148 -17.55 -6.60 10.75
CA ASN A 148 -18.03 -6.38 9.38
C ASN A 148 -17.38 -5.12 8.79
N PRO A 149 -17.10 -5.11 7.47
CA PRO A 149 -16.68 -3.89 6.79
C PRO A 149 -17.77 -2.81 6.86
N SER A 150 -17.39 -1.53 6.93
CA SER A 150 -18.37 -0.43 7.06
C SER A 150 -19.21 -0.17 5.80
N ARG A 151 -18.68 -0.54 4.63
CA ARG A 151 -19.23 -0.37 3.27
C ARG A 151 -19.63 1.07 2.93
N ILE A 152 -18.86 2.03 3.44
CA ILE A 152 -19.08 3.47 3.18
C ILE A 152 -18.31 3.87 1.92
N ARG A 153 -19.05 4.25 0.88
CA ARG A 153 -18.48 4.86 -0.33
C ARG A 153 -18.58 6.39 -0.22
N PRO A 154 -17.50 7.17 -0.48
CA PRO A 154 -17.57 8.62 -0.47
C PRO A 154 -18.53 9.15 -1.54
N GLU A 155 -19.40 10.09 -1.19
CA GLU A 155 -20.39 10.66 -2.11
C GLU A 155 -19.74 11.50 -3.21
N GLU A 156 -18.53 11.99 -2.99
CA GLU A 156 -17.75 12.85 -3.88
C GLU A 156 -16.92 12.03 -4.87
N ALA A 157 -16.76 10.71 -4.65
CA ALA A 157 -15.96 9.86 -5.52
C ALA A 157 -16.58 9.73 -6.92
N ARG A 158 -15.84 10.11 -7.96
CA ARG A 158 -16.26 10.06 -9.37
C ARG A 158 -15.16 9.46 -10.23
N GLN A 159 -15.55 8.86 -11.36
CA GLN A 159 -14.58 8.45 -12.37
C GLN A 159 -13.91 9.68 -12.98
N GLY A 160 -12.58 9.74 -12.92
CA GLY A 160 -11.76 10.75 -13.56
C GLY A 160 -10.69 10.14 -14.48
N ASP A 161 -9.53 10.79 -14.56
CA ASP A 161 -8.34 10.27 -15.25
C ASP A 161 -7.75 8.98 -14.63
N PRO A 162 -7.77 8.78 -13.29
CA PRO A 162 -7.28 7.55 -12.68
C PRO A 162 -8.04 6.30 -13.12
N TRP A 163 -7.48 5.12 -12.82
CA TRP A 163 -8.03 3.85 -13.29
C TRP A 163 -9.38 3.49 -12.66
N VAL A 164 -9.61 3.96 -11.43
CA VAL A 164 -10.82 3.77 -10.63
C VAL A 164 -11.31 5.14 -10.14
N PRO A 165 -12.58 5.25 -9.69
CA PRO A 165 -13.11 6.48 -9.12
C PRO A 165 -12.27 7.00 -7.96
N TRP A 166 -12.23 8.33 -7.83
CA TRP A 166 -11.47 9.05 -6.81
C TRP A 166 -12.19 10.35 -6.44
N ILE A 167 -11.68 11.04 -5.43
CA ILE A 167 -12.16 12.36 -5.00
C ILE A 167 -11.26 13.39 -5.70
N ALA A 168 -11.84 14.20 -6.57
CA ALA A 168 -11.10 15.28 -7.21
C ALA A 168 -10.72 16.37 -6.17
N PRO A 169 -9.63 17.12 -6.37
CA PRO A 169 -9.19 18.13 -5.40
C PRO A 169 -10.27 19.13 -5.01
N GLU A 170 -11.05 19.58 -5.99
CA GLU A 170 -12.09 20.58 -5.84
C GLU A 170 -13.33 20.03 -5.12
N ASP A 171 -13.52 18.71 -5.18
CA ASP A 171 -14.65 17.99 -4.61
C ASP A 171 -14.37 17.45 -3.19
N ALA A 172 -13.16 17.64 -2.66
CA ALA A 172 -12.84 17.19 -1.31
C ALA A 172 -13.70 17.88 -0.26
N SER A 173 -14.41 17.06 0.54
CA SER A 173 -15.20 17.51 1.69
C SER A 173 -14.35 18.26 2.70
N GLU A 174 -14.96 19.01 3.62
CA GLU A 174 -14.21 19.68 4.69
C GLU A 174 -13.37 18.71 5.53
N ALA A 175 -13.89 17.51 5.81
CA ALA A 175 -13.18 16.48 6.55
C ALA A 175 -11.98 15.88 5.79
N ASP A 176 -12.00 15.96 4.46
CA ASP A 176 -11.01 15.35 3.58
C ASP A 176 -10.07 16.35 2.92
N ARG A 177 -10.33 17.64 3.05
CA ARG A 177 -9.61 18.70 2.34
C ARG A 177 -8.11 18.69 2.61
N ASP A 178 -7.69 18.36 3.84
CA ASP A 178 -6.27 18.29 4.20
C ASP A 178 -5.54 17.10 3.56
N THR A 179 -6.29 16.06 3.16
CA THR A 179 -5.71 14.83 2.59
C THR A 179 -5.90 14.74 1.08
N PHE A 180 -7.00 15.25 0.54
CA PHE A 180 -7.38 15.11 -0.87
C PHE A 180 -7.64 16.44 -1.58
N GLY A 181 -7.63 17.57 -0.87
CA GLY A 181 -7.99 18.88 -1.44
C GLY A 181 -6.93 19.52 -2.36
N PRO A 182 -7.16 20.78 -2.78
CA PRO A 182 -6.25 21.48 -3.68
C PRO A 182 -4.86 21.67 -3.08
N GLY A 183 -3.82 21.56 -3.91
CA GLY A 183 -2.42 21.66 -3.46
C GLY A 183 -1.86 20.36 -2.85
N ILE A 184 -2.69 19.32 -2.69
CA ILE A 184 -2.24 17.99 -2.26
C ILE A 184 -1.84 17.14 -3.48
N SER A 185 -0.80 16.33 -3.35
CA SER A 185 -0.25 15.52 -4.45
C SER A 185 -1.22 14.43 -4.94
N ASN A 186 -1.20 14.13 -6.25
CA ASN A 186 -2.06 13.11 -6.86
C ASN A 186 -1.94 11.73 -6.18
N ILE A 187 -0.74 11.38 -5.71
CA ILE A 187 -0.50 10.09 -5.02
C ILE A 187 -1.36 9.94 -3.76
N ARG A 188 -1.67 11.04 -3.06
CA ARG A 188 -2.54 11.00 -1.87
C ARG A 188 -3.99 10.71 -2.22
N ARG A 189 -4.42 11.06 -3.43
CA ARG A 189 -5.78 10.83 -3.93
C ARG A 189 -5.96 9.46 -4.59
N ALA A 190 -4.88 8.73 -4.88
CA ALA A 190 -4.95 7.42 -5.54
C ALA A 190 -5.76 6.37 -4.73
N LEU A 191 -5.90 6.59 -3.42
CA LEU A 191 -6.66 5.71 -2.51
C LEU A 191 -7.96 6.36 -2.00
N SER A 192 -8.35 7.54 -2.50
CA SER A 192 -9.45 8.30 -1.89
C SER A 192 -10.84 7.71 -2.14
N LEU A 193 -10.96 6.62 -2.90
CA LEU A 193 -12.19 5.81 -2.92
C LEU A 193 -12.44 5.10 -1.59
N VAL A 194 -11.37 4.86 -0.83
CA VAL A 194 -11.40 4.29 0.51
C VAL A 194 -10.60 5.20 1.45
N PRO A 195 -11.18 6.35 1.88
CA PRO A 195 -10.48 7.37 2.66
C PRO A 195 -9.80 6.87 3.93
N ASP A 196 -10.42 5.93 4.65
CA ASP A 196 -9.87 5.42 5.91
C ASP A 196 -8.55 4.65 5.69
N ASP A 197 -8.48 3.80 4.66
CA ASP A 197 -7.24 3.13 4.27
C ASP A 197 -6.21 4.11 3.71
N ALA A 198 -6.63 5.15 2.98
CA ALA A 198 -5.73 6.21 2.53
C ALA A 198 -5.07 6.93 3.71
N ARG A 199 -5.85 7.36 4.71
CA ARG A 199 -5.32 8.01 5.92
C ARG A 199 -4.41 7.06 6.70
N GLY A 200 -4.76 5.79 6.81
CA GLY A 200 -3.92 4.77 7.44
C GLY A 200 -2.58 4.58 6.73
N PHE A 201 -2.58 4.52 5.40
CA PHE A 201 -1.35 4.42 4.62
C PHE A 201 -0.47 5.67 4.78
N PHE A 202 -1.05 6.88 4.73
CA PHE A 202 -0.26 8.11 4.85
C PHE A 202 0.19 8.45 6.28
N ASP A 203 -0.46 7.94 7.31
CA ASP A 203 0.07 7.91 8.69
C ASP A 203 1.39 7.14 8.74
N LEU A 204 1.45 5.96 8.11
CA LEU A 204 2.69 5.16 8.03
C LEU A 204 3.77 5.89 7.21
N VAL A 205 3.42 6.39 6.01
CA VAL A 205 4.35 7.09 5.12
C VAL A 205 4.96 8.33 5.77
N GLY A 206 4.16 9.14 6.46
CA GLY A 206 4.66 10.35 7.13
C GLY A 206 5.70 10.06 8.21
N ASN A 207 5.54 8.94 8.92
CA ASN A 207 6.50 8.50 9.94
C ASN A 207 7.75 7.86 9.34
N GLN A 208 7.64 7.10 8.23
CA GLN A 208 8.79 6.47 7.57
C GLN A 208 9.63 7.43 6.73
N TYR A 209 9.00 8.44 6.14
CA TYR A 209 9.64 9.39 5.25
C TYR A 209 9.62 10.79 5.86
N LEU A 210 8.83 11.69 5.27
CA LEU A 210 8.49 13.04 5.71
C LEU A 210 6.99 13.21 5.52
N ASP A 211 6.34 13.92 6.44
CA ASP A 211 4.93 14.29 6.26
C ASP A 211 4.76 15.41 5.21
N ALA A 212 3.51 15.75 4.91
CA ALA A 212 3.19 16.73 3.87
C ALA A 212 3.75 18.13 4.13
N GLU A 213 3.82 18.55 5.39
CA GLU A 213 4.33 19.87 5.77
C GLU A 213 5.86 19.87 5.83
N GLN A 214 6.46 18.80 6.37
CA GLN A 214 7.91 18.59 6.36
C GLN A 214 8.47 18.54 4.94
N MET A 215 7.72 18.01 3.97
CA MET A 215 8.14 18.00 2.57
C MET A 215 8.24 19.40 1.96
N LYS A 216 7.44 20.37 2.44
CA LYS A 216 7.42 21.78 1.99
C LYS A 216 8.44 22.64 2.72
N ASP A 217 8.97 22.19 3.85
CA ASP A 217 10.03 22.86 4.59
C ASP A 217 11.41 22.43 4.06
N PHE A 218 12.11 23.38 3.42
CA PHE A 218 13.44 23.19 2.85
C PHE A 218 14.58 23.62 3.77
N VAL A 219 14.26 24.14 4.96
CA VAL A 219 15.23 24.70 5.90
C VAL A 219 15.51 23.73 7.03
N THR A 220 14.47 23.09 7.56
CA THR A 220 14.60 22.21 8.74
C THR A 220 15.07 20.82 8.36
N GLN A 221 16.10 20.33 9.06
CA GLN A 221 16.55 18.94 8.93
C GLN A 221 15.82 18.04 9.93
N PHE A 222 14.76 17.35 9.49
CA PHE A 222 13.93 16.49 10.33
C PHE A 222 14.49 15.07 10.58
N ARG A 223 15.56 14.68 9.89
CA ARG A 223 16.12 13.31 9.90
C ARG A 223 17.64 13.36 10.04
N ALA A 224 18.25 12.20 10.31
CA ALA A 224 19.71 12.09 10.47
C ALA A 224 20.49 12.40 9.17
N ILE A 225 19.86 12.21 8.02
CA ILE A 225 20.41 12.54 6.71
C ILE A 225 19.80 13.85 6.17
N THR A 226 20.60 14.58 5.40
CA THR A 226 20.19 15.85 4.76
C THR A 226 19.10 15.62 3.71
N ARG A 227 18.35 16.68 3.38
CA ARG A 227 17.34 16.61 2.31
C ARG A 227 17.93 16.13 0.98
N ALA A 228 19.11 16.61 0.60
CA ALA A 228 19.78 16.17 -0.62
C ALA A 228 20.08 14.66 -0.63
N GLN A 229 20.44 14.08 0.52
CA GLN A 229 20.64 12.63 0.65
C GLN A 229 19.33 11.86 0.58
N ILE A 230 18.27 12.37 1.21
CA ILE A 230 16.92 11.80 1.13
C ILE A 230 16.47 11.74 -0.33
N GLU A 231 16.55 12.86 -1.06
CA GLU A 231 16.12 12.94 -2.45
C GLU A 231 17.00 12.09 -3.38
N LEU A 232 18.30 11.95 -3.11
CA LEU A 232 19.18 11.04 -3.85
C LEU A 232 18.73 9.58 -3.70
N ILE A 233 18.42 9.15 -2.48
CA ILE A 233 17.94 7.79 -2.21
C ILE A 233 16.56 7.59 -2.84
N ALA A 234 15.64 8.53 -2.63
CA ALA A 234 14.29 8.49 -3.19
C ALA A 234 14.34 8.42 -4.73
N GLY A 235 15.13 9.27 -5.38
CA GLY A 235 15.32 9.27 -6.83
C GLY A 235 15.88 7.94 -7.35
N ARG A 236 16.83 7.32 -6.62
CA ARG A 236 17.36 5.99 -6.98
C ARG A 236 16.29 4.90 -6.86
N ILE A 237 15.51 4.90 -5.80
CA ILE A 237 14.42 3.94 -5.60
C ILE A 237 13.33 4.12 -6.66
N SER A 238 12.94 5.36 -6.98
CA SER A 238 12.00 5.66 -8.06
C SER A 238 12.50 5.15 -9.41
N ALA A 239 13.79 5.31 -9.72
CA ALA A 239 14.37 4.78 -10.95
C ALA A 239 14.36 3.24 -11.00
N ILE A 240 14.68 2.56 -9.90
CA ILE A 240 14.65 1.09 -9.80
C ILE A 240 13.22 0.57 -9.95
N ASN A 241 12.25 1.23 -9.32
CA ASN A 241 10.85 0.86 -9.35
C ASN A 241 10.10 1.38 -10.59
N GLN A 242 10.79 2.09 -11.49
CA GLN A 242 10.22 2.71 -12.69
C GLN A 242 8.98 3.58 -12.39
N CYS A 243 9.04 4.33 -11.29
CA CYS A 243 8.03 5.32 -10.93
C CYS A 243 8.19 6.54 -11.84
N ALA A 244 7.52 6.51 -13.00
CA ALA A 244 7.44 7.63 -13.93
C ALA A 244 6.16 8.43 -13.69
N TYR A 245 6.26 9.76 -13.83
CA TYR A 245 5.13 10.70 -13.82
C TYR A 245 4.70 11.04 -15.24
#